data_AF-A0A370TX61-F1
#
_entry.id   AF-A0A370TX61-F1
#
_cell.length_a   1.000
_cell.length_b   1.000
_cell.length_c   1.000
_cell.angle_alpha   90.00
_cell.angle_beta   90.00
_cell.angle_gamma   90.00
#
_symmetry.space_group_name_H-M   'P 1'
#
loop_
_entity.id
_entity.type
_entity.pdbx_description
1 polymer ?
#
loop_
_entity_poly.entity_id
_entity_poly.type
_entity_poly.pdbx_seq_one_letter_code
_entity_poly.pdbx_strand_id
1 'polypeptide(L)'
;MAEFTGPSPKTMIETHTLAMEVIARHNDACPIFDASELALLARFCAQPETKDFILRESDMLDEPGDAPGTRASATRGSLAGYAIARHGTDNPVLEDREIEMLRRWFETGGAKTGNSGEVGEV
;
A
#
# COMPACT_ATOMS: atom_id res chain seq x y z
N MET A 1 -0.39 -21.29 13.77
CA MET A 1 -0.76 -20.21 12.85
C MET A 1 -0.63 -18.92 13.65
N ALA A 2 0.19 -17.97 13.22
CA ALA A 2 0.31 -16.71 13.95
C ALA A 2 -0.94 -15.88 13.63
N GLU A 3 -1.81 -15.69 14.62
CA GLU A 3 -2.95 -14.79 14.49
C GLU A 3 -2.42 -13.35 14.55
N PHE A 4 -2.89 -12.50 13.64
CA PHE A 4 -2.52 -11.10 13.61
C PHE A 4 -2.99 -10.41 14.91
N THR A 5 -2.06 -9.96 15.75
CA THR A 5 -2.35 -9.31 17.04
C THR A 5 -2.29 -7.78 16.99
N GLY A 6 -2.27 -7.18 15.79
CA GLY A 6 -2.25 -5.73 15.60
C GLY A 6 -3.64 -5.07 15.65
N PRO A 7 -3.69 -3.72 15.73
CA PRO A 7 -4.95 -3.00 15.56
C PRO A 7 -5.58 -3.32 14.20
N SER A 8 -6.90 -3.32 14.10
CA SER A 8 -7.56 -3.62 12.83
C SER A 8 -7.18 -2.58 11.75
N PRO A 9 -7.16 -2.93 10.45
CA PRO A 9 -6.84 -1.99 9.37
C PRO A 9 -7.65 -0.70 9.45
N LYS A 10 -8.93 -0.78 9.85
CA LYS A 10 -9.77 0.39 10.11
C LYS A 10 -9.16 1.34 11.16
N THR A 11 -8.73 0.79 12.30
CA THR A 11 -8.08 1.57 13.36
C THR A 11 -6.77 2.18 12.88
N MET A 12 -5.95 1.44 12.12
CA MET A 12 -4.69 1.96 11.56
C MET A 12 -4.90 3.14 10.62
N ILE A 13 -6.00 3.13 9.85
CA ILE A 13 -6.42 4.23 8.97
C ILE A 13 -6.90 5.41 9.80
N GLU A 14 -7.72 5.16 10.82
CA GLU A 14 -8.21 6.21 11.73
C GLU A 14 -7.09 6.85 12.56
N THR A 15 -6.00 6.13 12.82
CA THR A 15 -4.85 6.62 13.60
C THR A 15 -3.67 7.08 12.75
N HIS A 16 -3.75 7.01 11.42
CA HIS A 16 -2.64 7.33 10.50
C HIS A 16 -1.34 6.60 10.84
N THR A 17 -1.46 5.32 11.22
CA THR A 17 -0.32 4.45 11.55
C THR A 17 -0.13 3.33 10.53
N LEU A 18 -0.94 3.30 9.46
CA LEU A 18 -0.92 2.22 8.47
C LEU A 18 0.45 2.10 7.81
N ALA A 19 1.05 3.22 7.37
CA ALA A 19 2.38 3.20 6.76
C ALA A 19 3.46 2.66 7.73
N MET A 20 3.41 3.06 9.00
CA MET A 20 4.39 2.61 10.00
C MET A 20 4.26 1.11 10.29
N GLU A 21 3.03 0.61 10.41
CA GLU A 21 2.77 -0.80 10.66
C GLU A 21 3.16 -1.68 9.47
N VAL A 22 3.00 -1.18 8.23
CA VAL A 22 3.46 -1.85 7.01
C VAL A 22 4.98 -1.98 7.02
N ILE A 23 5.70 -0.90 7.34
CA ILE A 23 7.16 -0.91 7.44
C ILE A 23 7.62 -1.83 8.57
N ALA A 24 6.96 -1.79 9.73
CA ALA A 24 7.35 -2.58 10.89
C ALA A 24 7.10 -4.09 10.72
N ARG A 25 6.01 -4.47 10.03
CA ARG A 25 5.52 -5.85 9.94
C ARG A 25 5.72 -6.52 8.58
N HIS A 26 6.40 -5.88 7.63
CA HIS A 26 6.59 -6.46 6.30
C HIS A 26 7.33 -7.82 6.32
N ASN A 27 8.11 -8.09 7.37
CA ASN A 27 8.89 -9.32 7.53
C ASN A 27 8.27 -10.29 8.55
N ASP A 28 7.07 -9.98 9.07
CA ASP A 28 6.35 -10.89 9.97
C ASP A 28 5.76 -12.08 9.21
N ALA A 29 5.46 -13.16 9.93
CA ALA A 29 4.85 -14.38 9.37
C ALA A 29 3.47 -14.14 8.72
N CYS A 30 2.82 -13.02 9.06
CA CYS A 30 1.57 -12.55 8.47
C CYS A 30 1.69 -11.05 8.17
N PRO A 31 2.29 -10.67 7.02
CA PRO A 31 2.42 -9.27 6.64
C PRO A 31 1.05 -8.66 6.32
N ILE A 32 0.90 -7.34 6.54
CA ILE A 32 -0.35 -6.60 6.28
C ILE A 32 -0.68 -6.58 4.79
N PHE A 33 0.36 -6.41 3.96
CA PHE A 33 0.28 -6.42 2.51
C PHE A 33 1.07 -7.60 1.97
N ASP A 34 0.50 -8.28 0.98
CA ASP A 34 1.25 -9.27 0.21
C ASP A 34 2.23 -8.60 -0.78
N ALA A 35 3.06 -9.40 -1.45
CA ALA A 35 4.04 -8.89 -2.40
C ALA A 35 3.40 -8.11 -3.57
N SER A 36 2.19 -8.47 -3.99
CA SER A 36 1.47 -7.82 -5.09
C SER A 36 0.95 -6.45 -4.66
N GLU A 37 0.40 -6.37 -3.44
CA GLU A 37 -0.07 -5.14 -2.82
C GLU A 37 1.07 -4.17 -2.50
N LEU A 38 2.23 -4.68 -2.04
CA LEU A 38 3.43 -3.87 -1.86
C LEU A 38 3.94 -3.31 -3.19
N ALA A 39 3.93 -4.10 -4.27
CA ALA A 39 4.35 -3.62 -5.59
C ALA A 39 3.40 -2.52 -6.13
N LEU A 40 2.10 -2.70 -5.92
CA LEU A 40 1.06 -1.73 -6.28
C LEU A 40 1.24 -0.42 -5.50
N LEU A 41 1.46 -0.53 -4.18
CA LEU A 41 1.70 0.61 -3.30
C LEU A 41 3.01 1.33 -3.64
N ALA A 42 4.08 0.59 -3.95
CA ALA A 42 5.35 1.17 -4.39
C ALA A 42 5.20 2.00 -5.66
N ARG A 43 4.47 1.48 -6.65
CA ARG A 43 4.20 2.18 -7.91
C ARG A 43 3.43 3.47 -7.68
N PHE A 44 2.43 3.43 -6.80
CA PHE A 44 1.66 4.60 -6.41
C PHE A 44 2.50 5.62 -5.64
N CYS A 45 3.28 5.20 -4.64
CA CYS A 45 4.15 6.08 -3.88
C CYS A 45 5.20 6.79 -4.75
N ALA A 46 5.66 6.15 -5.82
CA ALA A 46 6.56 6.76 -6.80
C ALA A 46 5.87 7.83 -7.66
N GLN A 47 4.62 7.59 -8.05
CA GLN A 47 3.84 8.45 -8.97
C GLN A 47 2.36 8.54 -8.54
N PRO A 48 2.04 9.29 -7.47
CA PRO A 48 0.68 9.32 -6.91
C PRO A 48 -0.35 9.94 -7.87
N GLU A 49 0.10 10.83 -8.76
CA GLU A 49 -0.71 11.42 -9.84
C GLU A 49 -1.23 10.37 -10.84
N THR A 50 -0.60 9.21 -10.92
CA THR A 50 -1.00 8.11 -11.84
C THR A 50 -1.97 7.12 -11.21
N LYS A 51 -2.54 7.43 -10.03
CA LYS A 51 -3.43 6.53 -9.28
C LYS A 51 -4.54 5.90 -10.14
N ASP A 52 -5.19 6.67 -10.99
CA ASP A 52 -6.33 6.19 -11.79
C ASP A 52 -5.85 5.20 -12.86
N PHE A 53 -4.65 5.40 -13.40
CA PHE A 53 -4.01 4.47 -14.34
C PHE A 53 -3.62 3.16 -13.65
N ILE A 54 -3.03 3.25 -12.45
CA ILE A 54 -2.65 2.07 -11.65
C ILE A 54 -3.88 1.23 -11.30
N LEU A 55 -4.95 1.87 -10.85
CA LEU A 55 -6.22 1.21 -10.53
C LEU A 55 -6.86 0.62 -11.78
N ARG A 56 -6.79 1.31 -12.92
CA ARG A 56 -7.35 0.80 -14.18
C ARG A 56 -6.61 -0.43 -14.70
N GLU A 57 -5.28 -0.43 -14.69
CA GLU A 57 -4.48 -1.60 -15.08
C GLU A 57 -4.78 -2.82 -14.20
N SER A 58 -5.09 -2.59 -12.92
CA SER A 58 -5.39 -3.65 -11.96
C SER A 58 -6.88 -4.03 -11.93
N ASP A 59 -7.70 -3.44 -12.82
CA ASP A 59 -9.15 -3.64 -12.88
C ASP A 59 -9.85 -3.31 -11.54
N MET A 60 -9.34 -2.27 -10.87
CA MET A 60 -9.78 -1.76 -9.56
C MET A 60 -10.30 -0.33 -9.62
N LEU A 61 -10.33 0.30 -10.81
CA LEU A 61 -10.82 1.67 -10.97
C LEU A 61 -12.34 1.71 -10.80
N ASP A 62 -12.79 2.54 -9.85
CA ASP A 62 -14.20 2.79 -9.59
C ASP A 62 -14.89 3.49 -10.77
N GLU A 63 -16.19 3.22 -10.96
CA GLU A 63 -16.97 3.87 -12.01
C GLU A 63 -17.49 5.25 -11.56
N PRO A 64 -17.88 6.14 -12.49
CA PRO A 64 -18.44 7.43 -12.13
C PRO A 64 -19.69 7.28 -11.27
N GLY A 65 -19.62 7.72 -10.02
CA GLY A 65 -20.71 7.63 -9.04
C GLY A 65 -20.52 6.56 -7.96
N ASP A 66 -19.52 5.67 -8.11
CA ASP A 66 -19.11 4.77 -7.03
C ASP A 66 -18.33 5.52 -5.94
N ALA A 67 -18.38 4.97 -4.72
CA ALA A 67 -17.52 5.46 -3.65
C ALA A 67 -16.06 5.05 -3.90
N PRO A 68 -15.07 5.90 -3.58
CA PRO A 68 -13.66 5.58 -3.79
C PRO A 68 -13.22 4.31 -3.05
N GLY A 69 -12.66 3.37 -3.81
CA GLY A 69 -12.16 2.07 -3.35
C GLY A 69 -13.22 0.96 -3.36
N THR A 70 -14.42 1.19 -3.91
CA THR A 70 -15.49 0.18 -3.97
C THR A 70 -15.05 -1.04 -4.76
N ARG A 71 -14.49 -0.86 -5.96
CA ARG A 71 -14.00 -1.99 -6.78
C ARG A 71 -12.78 -2.65 -6.18
N ALA A 72 -11.82 -1.85 -5.70
CA ALA A 72 -10.61 -2.39 -5.06
C ALA A 72 -10.96 -3.32 -3.89
N SER A 73 -11.88 -2.90 -3.02
CA SER A 73 -12.32 -3.68 -1.84
C SER A 73 -13.29 -4.81 -2.18
N ALA A 74 -14.32 -4.56 -3.00
CA ALA A 74 -15.39 -5.54 -3.25
C ALA A 74 -15.01 -6.60 -4.29
N THR A 75 -14.22 -6.25 -5.30
CA THR A 75 -13.93 -7.15 -6.42
C THR A 75 -12.59 -7.87 -6.25
N ARG A 76 -11.57 -7.15 -5.78
CA ARG A 76 -10.21 -7.70 -5.63
C ARG A 76 -9.82 -7.98 -4.19
N GLY A 77 -10.54 -7.42 -3.21
CA GLY A 77 -10.16 -7.51 -1.80
C GLY A 77 -8.83 -6.83 -1.49
N SER A 78 -8.42 -5.84 -2.28
CA SER A 78 -7.12 -5.17 -2.16
C SER A 78 -7.22 -3.94 -1.26
N LEU A 79 -6.52 -4.00 -0.13
CA LEU A 79 -6.37 -2.86 0.78
C LEU A 79 -5.45 -1.80 0.17
N ALA A 80 -4.42 -2.19 -0.59
CA ALA A 80 -3.56 -1.24 -1.29
C ALA A 80 -4.34 -0.48 -2.37
N GLY A 81 -5.14 -1.18 -3.19
CA GLY A 81 -6.02 -0.53 -4.16
C GLY A 81 -7.03 0.41 -3.50
N TYR A 82 -7.60 0.00 -2.35
CA TYR A 82 -8.50 0.85 -1.57
C TYR A 82 -7.82 2.13 -1.08
N ALA A 83 -6.57 2.01 -0.60
CA ALA A 83 -5.78 3.15 -0.15
C ALA A 83 -5.49 4.14 -1.29
N ILE A 84 -5.13 3.64 -2.46
CA ILE A 84 -4.86 4.43 -3.66
C ILE A 84 -6.11 5.17 -4.13
N ALA A 85 -7.26 4.48 -4.21
CA ALA A 85 -8.51 5.08 -4.67
C ALA A 85 -8.97 6.24 -3.79
N ARG A 86 -8.72 6.16 -2.48
CA ARG A 86 -9.06 7.21 -1.51
C ARG A 86 -8.07 8.36 -1.44
N HIS A 87 -6.91 8.27 -2.08
CA HIS A 87 -5.95 9.37 -2.08
C HIS A 87 -6.52 10.62 -2.75
N GLY A 88 -6.39 11.78 -2.11
CA GLY A 88 -6.95 13.06 -2.59
C GLY A 88 -8.46 13.23 -2.40
N THR A 89 -9.10 12.37 -1.60
CA THR A 89 -10.49 12.55 -1.13
C THR A 89 -10.49 13.21 0.25
N ASP A 90 -11.66 13.63 0.76
CA ASP A 90 -11.80 14.21 2.11
C ASP A 90 -11.43 13.24 3.25
N ASN A 91 -11.30 11.95 2.98
CA ASN A 91 -10.93 10.94 3.97
C ASN A 91 -9.86 9.97 3.40
N PRO A 92 -8.62 10.46 3.21
CA PRO A 92 -7.54 9.69 2.63
C PRO A 92 -7.11 8.57 3.59
N VAL A 93 -6.78 7.41 3.03
CA VAL A 93 -6.30 6.24 3.79
C VAL A 93 -4.82 6.39 4.18
N LEU A 94 -4.07 7.07 3.31
CA LEU A 94 -2.67 7.43 3.52
C LEU A 94 -2.54 8.92 3.25
N GLU A 95 -2.00 9.66 4.22
CA GLU A 95 -1.66 11.07 4.04
C GLU A 95 -0.38 11.23 3.21
N ASP A 96 -0.16 12.43 2.68
CA ASP A 96 1.04 12.74 1.88
C ASP A 96 2.35 12.39 2.62
N ARG A 97 2.38 12.61 3.95
CA ARG A 97 3.52 12.24 4.80
C ARG A 97 3.72 10.73 4.85
N GLU A 98 2.65 9.95 4.93
CA GLU A 98 2.70 8.48 4.93
C GLU A 98 3.17 7.95 3.58
N ILE A 99 2.69 8.55 2.50
CA ILE A 99 3.12 8.24 1.13
C ILE A 99 4.60 8.53 0.96
N GLU A 100 5.10 9.66 1.46
CA GLU A 100 6.53 10.00 1.42
C GLU A 100 7.37 8.99 2.23
N MET A 101 6.92 8.62 3.43
CA MET A 101 7.61 7.61 4.26
C MET A 101 7.70 6.27 3.55
N LEU A 102 6.58 5.79 2.98
CA LEU A 102 6.53 4.56 2.22
C LEU A 102 7.40 4.63 0.97
N ARG A 103 7.36 5.74 0.22
CA ARG A 103 8.22 5.97 -0.94
C ARG A 103 9.69 5.81 -0.60
N ARG A 104 10.17 6.51 0.44
CA ARG A 104 11.57 6.42 0.88
C ARG A 104 11.93 5.00 1.30
N TRP A 105 11.03 4.31 2.00
CA TRP A 105 11.23 2.93 2.39
C TRP A 105 11.33 1.99 1.17
N PHE A 106 10.49 2.15 0.15
CA PHE A 106 10.58 1.41 -1.10
C PHE A 106 11.88 1.71 -1.86
N GLU A 107 12.33 2.97 -1.90
CA GLU A 107 13.61 3.37 -2.49
C GLU A 107 14.81 2.71 -1.79
N THR A 108 14.73 2.50 -0.46
CA THR A 108 15.75 1.75 0.30
C THR A 108 15.66 0.23 0.13
N GLY A 109 14.71 -0.28 -0.67
CA GLY A 109 14.56 -1.70 -0.95
C GLY A 109 13.62 -2.47 -0.02
N GLY A 110 12.80 -1.78 0.77
CA GLY A 110 11.94 -2.38 1.80
C GLY A 110 10.94 -3.45 1.32
N ALA A 111 10.54 -3.43 0.05
CA ALA A 111 9.61 -4.44 -0.52
C ALA A 111 10.28 -5.59 -1.26
N LYS A 112 11.62 -5.65 -1.30
CA LYS A 112 12.34 -6.74 -1.94
C LYS A 112 12.38 -7.93 -0.99
N THR A 113 11.38 -8.82 -1.08
CA THR A 113 11.47 -10.13 -0.44
C THR A 113 12.54 -10.97 -1.14
N GLY A 114 13.67 -11.20 -0.46
CA GLY A 114 14.69 -12.17 -0.86
C GLY A 114 15.84 -11.66 -1.77
N ASN A 115 16.92 -11.22 -1.13
CA ASN A 115 18.34 -11.28 -1.55
C ASN A 115 18.74 -10.90 -3.00
N SER A 116 19.40 -9.75 -3.15
CA SER A 116 20.48 -9.60 -4.14
C SER A 116 21.76 -9.28 -3.37
N GLY A 117 22.57 -10.31 -3.14
CA GLY A 117 23.99 -10.12 -2.85
C GLY A 117 24.73 -9.66 -4.11
N GLU A 118 25.81 -8.91 -3.88
CA GLU A 118 26.89 -8.51 -4.83
C GLU A 118 26.47 -7.62 -6.02
N VAL A 119 27.16 -6.51 -6.35
CA VAL A 119 28.61 -6.23 -6.56
C VAL A 119 28.87 -4.71 -6.36
N GLY A 120 30.04 -4.15 -6.08
CA GLY A 120 31.42 -4.63 -5.99
C GLY A 120 32.40 -3.47 -5.71
N GLU A 121 33.64 -3.86 -5.37
CA GLU A 121 34.94 -3.20 -5.66
C GLU A 121 35.23 -1.76 -5.17
N VAL A 122 36.13 -1.64 -4.18
CA VAL A 122 37.47 -1.03 -4.31
C VAL A 122 38.48 -1.75 -3.43
#